data_AF-A0AAV5CB59-F1
#
_entry.id   AF-A0AAV5CB59-F1
#
_cell.length_a   1.000
_cell.length_b   1.000
_cell.length_c   1.000
_cell.angle_alpha   90.00
_cell.angle_beta   90.00
_cell.angle_gamma   90.00
#
_symmetry.space_group_name_H-M   'P 1'
#
loop_
_entity.id
_entity.type
_entity.pdbx_description
1 polymer ?
#
loop_
_entity_poly.entity_id
_entity_poly.type
_entity_poly.pdbx_seq_one_letter_code
_entity_poly.pdbx_strand_id
1 'polypeptide(L)' 'MLCERIDMTSVVESLAVAKDHGCQTLEAMCLDFIARPWNLKAVMKTEGFEKIKTRCPGLLLEPLMNKFAN' A
#
# COMPACT_ATOMS: atom_id res chain seq x y z
N MET A 1 -13.32 -17.15 10.26
CA MET A 1 -12.68 -16.76 8.99
C MET A 1 -11.83 -15.52 9.28
N LEU A 2 -10.53 -15.70 9.55
CA LEU A 2 -9.61 -14.63 10.01
C LEU A 2 -8.55 -14.27 8.96
N CYS A 3 -8.49 -15.01 7.85
CA CYS A 3 -7.45 -14.84 6.81
C CYS A 3 -7.79 -13.82 5.72
N GLU A 4 -9.03 -13.35 5.61
CA GLU A 4 -9.41 -12.38 4.55
C GLU A 4 -9.06 -10.92 4.91
N ARG A 5 -8.69 -10.65 6.15
CA ARG A 5 -8.12 -9.39 6.59
C ARG A 5 -6.72 -9.65 7.12
N ILE A 6 -5.78 -9.95 6.22
CA ILE A 6 -4.49 -9.27 6.38
C ILE A 6 -4.89 -7.80 6.50
N ASP A 7 -4.72 -7.23 7.69
CA ASP A 7 -5.22 -5.88 7.97
C ASP A 7 -4.59 -4.97 6.91
N MET A 8 -5.43 -4.48 5.98
CA MET A 8 -4.95 -3.64 4.88
C MET A 8 -4.29 -2.37 5.45
N THR A 9 -4.67 -1.98 6.67
CA THR A 9 -3.99 -0.96 7.48
C THR A 9 -2.56 -1.37 7.78
N SER A 10 -2.32 -2.61 8.20
CA SER A 10 -0.97 -3.13 8.49
C SER A 10 -0.08 -3.17 7.26
N VAL A 11 -0.60 -3.51 6.08
CA VAL A 11 0.18 -3.47 4.82
C VAL A 11 0.60 -2.03 4.48
N VAL A 12 -0.32 -1.09 4.68
CA VAL A 12 -0.10 0.34 4.46
C VAL A 12 0.91 0.93 5.45
N GLU A 13 0.81 0.55 6.73
CA GLU A 13 1.77 0.94 7.78
C GLU A 13 3.15 0.33 7.51
N SER A 14 3.20 -0.94 7.10
CA SER A 14 4.45 -1.62 6.75
C SER A 14 5.14 -0.94 5.55
N LEU A 15 4.36 -0.50 4.56
CA LEU A 15 4.89 0.30 3.44
C LEU A 15 5.49 1.62 3.91
N ALA A 16 4.81 2.33 4.83
CA ALA A 16 5.31 3.58 5.39
C ALA A 16 6.64 3.38 6.13
N VAL A 17 6.71 2.36 6.98
CA VAL A 17 7.93 2.00 7.72
C VAL A 17 9.06 1.61 6.76
N ALA A 18 8.76 0.79 5.73
CA ALA A 18 9.75 0.37 4.74
C ALA A 18 10.36 1.56 3.99
N LYS A 19 9.51 2.51 3.56
CA LYS A 19 9.96 3.73 2.88
C LYS A 19 10.81 4.61 3.79
N ASP A 20 10.37 4.81 5.04
CA ASP A 20 11.07 5.65 6.02
C ASP A 20 12.46 5.09 6.38
N HIS A 21 12.60 3.76 6.41
CA HIS A 21 13.86 3.08 6.73
C HIS A 21 14.68 2.71 5.49
N GLY A 22 14.24 3.06 4.28
CA GLY A 22 14.92 2.72 3.03
C GLY A 22 14.97 1.21 2.73
N CYS A 23 14.05 0.42 3.28
CA CYS A 23 13.98 -1.03 3.06
C CYS A 23 13.26 -1.36 1.74
N GLN A 24 14.00 -1.21 0.64
CA GLN A 24 13.48 -1.33 -0.73
C GLN A 24 12.78 -2.66 -1.03
N THR A 25 13.28 -3.78 -0.47
CA THR A 25 12.69 -5.10 -0.69
C THR A 25 11.29 -5.20 -0.08
N LEU A 26 11.12 -4.71 1.15
CA LEU A 26 9.81 -4.70 1.81
C LEU A 26 8.85 -3.72 1.13
N GLU A 27 9.35 -2.54 0.73
CA GLU A 27 8.58 -1.56 -0.04
C GLU A 27 8.03 -2.17 -1.32
N ALA A 28 8.87 -2.84 -2.12
CA ALA A 28 8.47 -3.51 -3.34
C ALA A 28 7.42 -4.60 -3.09
N MET A 29 7.63 -5.44 -2.07
CA MET A 29 6.67 -6.51 -1.71
C MET A 29 5.31 -5.95 -1.29
N CYS A 30 5.28 -4.88 -0.49
CA CYS A 30 4.05 -4.20 -0.11
C CYS A 30 3.32 -3.63 -1.34
N LEU A 31 4.04 -2.95 -2.23
CA LEU A 31 3.46 -2.39 -3.45
C LEU A 31 2.92 -3.49 -4.39
N ASP A 32 3.63 -4.60 -4.56
CA ASP A 32 3.19 -5.74 -5.36
C ASP A 32 1.94 -6.40 -4.78
N PHE A 33 1.87 -6.51 -3.45
CA PHE A 33 0.69 -7.02 -2.77
C PHE A 33 -0.51 -6.10 -2.98
N ILE A 34 -0.33 -4.78 -2.81
CA ILE A 34 -1.38 -3.78 -2.96
C ILE A 34 -1.87 -3.71 -4.42
N ALA A 35 -0.97 -3.81 -5.40
CA ALA A 35 -1.31 -3.70 -6.82
C ALA A 35 -2.27 -4.79 -7.34
N ARG A 36 -2.44 -5.90 -6.60
CA ARG A 36 -3.42 -6.94 -6.97
C ARG A 36 -4.84 -6.36 -6.92
N PRO A 37 -5.70 -6.58 -7.93
CA PRO A 37 -6.99 -5.88 -8.04
C PRO A 37 -7.89 -5.98 -6.81
N TRP A 38 -7.96 -7.17 -6.20
CA TRP A 38 -8.75 -7.40 -4.97
C TRP A 38 -8.18 -6.63 -3.77
N ASN A 39 -6.87 -6.62 -3.62
CA ASN A 39 -6.18 -5.94 -2.53
C ASN A 39 -6.24 -4.42 -2.70
N LEU A 40 -6.04 -3.91 -3.91
CA LEU A 40 -6.20 -2.48 -4.21
C LEU A 40 -7.60 -2.01 -3.82
N LYS A 41 -8.64 -2.75 -4.22
CA LYS A 41 -10.03 -2.46 -3.85
C LYS A 41 -10.27 -2.51 -2.34
N ALA A 42 -9.58 -3.40 -1.63
CA ALA A 42 -9.67 -3.49 -0.18
C ALA A 42 -8.96 -2.32 0.51
N VAL A 43 -7.74 -1.97 0.07
CA VAL A 43 -6.96 -0.82 0.56
C VAL A 43 -7.71 0.49 0.38
N MET A 44 -8.33 0.71 -0.79
CA MET A 44 -9.11 1.92 -1.08
C MET A 44 -10.33 2.11 -0.15
N LYS A 45 -10.78 1.07 0.54
CA LYS A 45 -11.87 1.15 1.52
C LYS A 45 -11.38 1.46 2.95
N THR A 46 -10.07 1.54 3.18
CA THR A 46 -9.50 1.80 4.50
C THR A 46 -9.38 3.29 4.76
N GLU A 47 -9.54 3.69 6.03
CA GLU A 47 -9.26 5.06 6.47
C GLU A 47 -7.77 5.41 6.29
N GLY A 48 -6.88 4.43 6.40
CA GLY A 48 -5.45 4.60 6.17
C GLY A 48 -5.13 5.07 4.75
N PHE A 49 -5.84 4.55 3.74
CA PHE A 49 -5.69 4.99 2.35
C PHE A 49 -6.13 6.45 2.17
N GLU A 50 -7.27 6.86 2.73
CA GLU A 50 -7.73 8.26 2.62
C GLU A 50 -6.78 9.25 3.31
N LYS A 51 -6.22 8.86 4.46
CA LYS A 51 -5.19 9.65 5.15
C LYS A 51 -3.93 9.84 4.29
N ILE A 52 -3.45 8.77 3.65
CA ILE A 52 -2.27 8.83 2.79
C ILE A 52 -2.53 9.64 1.53
N LYS A 53 -3.67 9.41 0.87
CA LYS A 53 -4.07 10.17 -0.31
C LYS A 53 -4.08 11.68 -0.04
N THR A 54 -4.51 12.09 1.15
CA THR A 54 -4.59 13.50 1.55
C THR A 54 -3.24 14.07 2.00
N ARG A 55 -2.46 13.32 2.79
CA ARG A 55 -1.23 13.83 3.44
C ARG A 55 0.05 13.58 2.63
N CYS A 56 0.17 12.40 2.02
CA CYS A 56 1.40 11.89 1.44
C CYS A 56 1.13 11.04 0.18
N PRO A 57 0.58 11.60 -0.91
CA PRO A 57 0.19 10.83 -2.10
C PRO A 57 1.36 10.04 -2.72
N GLY A 58 2.59 10.57 -2.65
CA GLY A 58 3.81 9.91 -3.15
C GLY A 58 4.26 8.66 -2.35
N LEU A 59 3.59 8.33 -1.24
CA LEU A 59 3.85 7.08 -0.53
C LEU A 59 3.25 5.87 -1.28
N LEU A 60 2.09 6.04 -1.93
CA LEU A 60 1.33 4.92 -2.46
C LEU A 60 0.75 5.16 -3.85
N LEU A 61 0.27 6.37 -4.18
CA LEU A 61 -0.35 6.61 -5.49
C LEU A 61 0.68 6.65 -6.62
N GLU A 62 1.75 7.42 -6.47
CA GLU A 62 2.80 7.53 -7.49
C GLU A 62 3.48 6.17 -7.78
N PRO A 63 3.92 5.39 -6.79
CA PRO A 63 4.51 4.06 -7.05
C PRO A 63 3.53 3.09 -7.72
N LEU A 64 2.24 3.12 -7.35
CA LEU A 64 1.24 2.27 -7.99
C LEU A 64 0.94 2.70 -9.43
N MET A 65 0.84 4.01 -9.69
CA MET A 65 0.69 4.52 -11.06
C MET A 65 1.87 4.10 -11.94
N ASN A 66 3.09 4.20 -11.44
CA ASN A 66 4.29 3.73 -12.15
C ASN A 66 4.26 2.23 -12.42
N LYS A 67 3.72 1.41 -11.50
CA LYS A 67 3.53 -0.03 -11.72
C LYS A 67 2.50 -0.36 -12.79
N PHE A 68 1.45 0.44 -12.94
CA PHE A 68 0.42 0.22 -13.97
C PHE A 68 0.77 0.85 -15.32
N ALA A 69 1.77 1.72 -15.38
CA ALA A 69 2.23 2.37 -16.61
C ALA A 69 3.23 1.52 -17.42
N ASN A 70 3.75 0.43 -16.84
CA ASN A 70 4.75 -0.46 -17.44
C ASN A 70 4.20 -1.86 -17.70
#